data_AF-A0A0F7FWE3-F1
#
_entry.id   AF-A0A0F7FWE3-F1
#
_cell.length_a   1.000
_cell.length_b   1.000
_cell.length_c   1.000
_cell.angle_alpha   90.00
_cell.angle_beta   90.00
_cell.angle_gamma   90.00
#
_symmetry.space_group_name_H-M   'P 1'
#
loop_
_entity.id
_entity.type
_entity.pdbx_description
1 polymer ?
#
loop_
_entity_poly.entity_id
_entity_poly.type
_entity_poly.pdbx_seq_one_letter_code
_entity_poly.pdbx_strand_id
1 'polypeptide(L)'
;MGRPRAFDEDVAVRAAVDLFGSRAYDGVSVDDLVAHLGVHRNSLYKTFGSKRGLYMAALRRHLADDVRPLVDTLATAADAATALRLITSADLGLLLLAVAERAPADEEVAAEVTAALDAVDRAIADALGIPAPLAAALTATALGLLLRGSSDSVGATLSQRLDLLV
;
A
#
# COMPACT_ATOMS: atom_id res chain seq x y z
N MET A 1 22.96 26.86 -21.05
CA MET A 1 22.14 25.64 -21.11
C MET A 1 21.75 25.28 -19.68
N GLY A 2 20.48 25.37 -19.34
CA GLY A 2 20.00 25.12 -17.97
C GLY A 2 20.11 23.64 -17.63
N ARG A 3 20.82 23.32 -16.55
CA ARG A 3 20.83 21.97 -15.98
C ARG A 3 19.38 21.63 -15.62
N PRO A 4 18.77 20.57 -16.18
CA PRO A 4 17.41 20.22 -15.82
C PRO A 4 17.35 20.01 -14.31
N ARG A 5 16.36 20.62 -13.65
CA ARG A 5 16.09 20.38 -12.22
C ARG A 5 16.00 18.85 -12.04
N ALA A 6 16.94 18.27 -11.30
CA ALA A 6 16.80 16.90 -10.87
C ALA A 6 15.53 16.84 -10.01
N PHE A 7 14.61 15.93 -10.33
CA PHE A 7 13.46 15.70 -9.49
C PHE A 7 13.91 14.88 -8.26
N ASP A 8 13.23 15.08 -7.14
CA ASP A 8 13.52 14.31 -5.92
C ASP A 8 12.82 12.95 -6.02
N GLU A 9 13.62 11.89 -6.12
CA GLU A 9 13.12 10.53 -6.27
C GLU A 9 12.29 10.09 -5.07
N ASP A 10 12.68 10.47 -3.85
CA ASP A 10 11.95 10.08 -2.64
C ASP A 10 10.60 10.78 -2.55
N VAL A 11 10.53 12.05 -2.95
CA VAL A 11 9.26 12.78 -3.04
C VAL A 11 8.35 12.15 -4.10
N ALA A 12 8.90 11.78 -5.27
CA ALA A 12 8.13 11.13 -6.32
C ALA A 12 7.63 9.74 -5.90
N VAL A 13 8.44 8.95 -5.20
CA VAL A 13 8.01 7.63 -4.72
C VAL A 13 6.92 7.76 -3.66
N ARG A 14 7.02 8.70 -2.71
CA ARG A 14 5.95 8.95 -1.73
C ARG A 14 4.64 9.39 -2.39
N ALA A 15 4.69 10.33 -3.32
CA ALA A 15 3.49 10.73 -4.06
C ALA A 15 2.92 9.57 -4.92
N ALA A 16 3.77 8.64 -5.38
CA ALA A 16 3.29 7.43 -6.04
C ALA A 16 2.61 6.46 -5.06
N VAL A 17 3.04 6.39 -3.79
CA VAL A 17 2.34 5.62 -2.73
C VAL A 17 0.90 6.08 -2.62
N ASP A 18 0.69 7.39 -2.47
CA ASP A 18 -0.64 7.99 -2.34
C ASP A 18 -1.52 7.71 -3.58
N LEU A 19 -0.94 7.88 -4.78
CA LEU A 19 -1.67 7.70 -6.02
C LEU A 19 -2.07 6.24 -6.25
N PHE A 20 -1.16 5.28 -6.04
CA PHE A 20 -1.49 3.87 -6.17
C PHE A 20 -2.38 3.37 -5.03
N GLY A 21 -2.25 3.92 -3.82
CA GLY A 21 -3.11 3.61 -2.67
C GLY A 21 -4.55 4.11 -2.84
N SER A 22 -4.79 5.09 -3.71
CA SER A 22 -6.12 5.64 -3.99
C SER A 22 -6.79 5.11 -5.25
N ARG A 23 -6.02 4.67 -6.25
CA ARG A 23 -6.56 4.28 -7.57
C ARG A 23 -6.16 2.87 -8.03
N ALA A 24 -5.44 2.14 -7.19
CA ALA A 24 -4.83 0.85 -7.49
C ALA A 24 -3.86 0.92 -8.68
N TYR A 25 -3.19 -0.21 -8.98
CA TYR A 25 -2.18 -0.22 -10.04
C TYR A 25 -2.82 0.08 -11.40
N ASP A 26 -3.84 -0.68 -11.82
CA ASP A 26 -4.40 -0.59 -13.17
C ASP A 26 -5.21 0.70 -13.41
N GLY A 27 -5.73 1.33 -12.36
CA GLY A 27 -6.44 2.61 -12.44
C GLY A 27 -5.55 3.86 -12.60
N VAL A 28 -4.23 3.70 -12.64
CA VAL A 28 -3.25 4.79 -12.79
C VAL A 28 -2.53 4.69 -14.14
N SER A 29 -2.64 5.69 -15.00
CA SER A 29 -1.86 5.75 -16.24
C SER A 29 -0.47 6.37 -16.03
N VAL A 30 0.43 6.24 -17.01
CA VAL A 30 1.72 6.95 -16.95
C VAL A 30 1.53 8.47 -17.07
N ASP A 31 0.49 8.93 -17.78
CA ASP A 31 0.15 10.35 -17.85
C ASP A 31 -0.31 10.88 -16.49
N ASP A 32 -1.12 10.10 -15.76
CA ASP A 32 -1.48 10.43 -14.38
C ASP A 32 -0.24 10.55 -13.48
N LEU A 33 0.71 9.61 -13.60
CA LEU A 33 1.96 9.66 -12.84
C LEU A 33 2.79 10.90 -13.18
N VAL A 34 2.98 11.19 -14.46
CA VAL A 34 3.73 12.38 -14.90
C VAL A 34 3.09 13.66 -14.37
N ALA A 35 1.76 13.76 -14.45
CA ALA A 35 1.01 14.92 -13.98
C ALA A 35 1.04 15.05 -12.45
N HIS A 36 0.81 13.95 -11.73
CA HIS A 36 0.70 13.95 -10.27
C HIS A 36 2.06 14.12 -9.58
N LEU A 37 3.11 13.50 -10.10
CA LEU A 37 4.45 13.53 -9.53
C LEU A 37 5.24 14.79 -9.94
N GLY A 38 4.74 15.55 -10.93
CA GLY A 38 5.43 16.72 -11.47
C GLY A 38 6.76 16.38 -12.15
N VAL A 39 6.90 15.15 -12.67
CA VAL A 39 8.13 14.66 -13.32
C VAL A 39 7.95 14.54 -14.83
N HIS A 40 9.03 14.66 -15.59
CA HIS A 40 8.97 14.35 -17.02
C HIS A 40 8.92 12.83 -17.25
N ARG A 41 8.13 12.39 -18.24
CA ARG A 41 8.01 10.98 -18.66
C ARG A 41 9.36 10.29 -18.88
N ASN A 42 10.30 10.96 -19.54
CA ASN A 42 11.63 10.41 -19.79
C ASN A 42 12.43 10.21 -18.48
N SER A 43 12.32 11.13 -17.53
CA SER A 43 12.95 11.00 -16.21
C SER A 43 12.38 9.84 -15.41
N LEU A 44 11.05 9.65 -15.45
CA LEU A 44 10.36 8.52 -14.83
C LEU A 44 10.89 7.20 -15.37
N TYR A 45 10.90 7.01 -16.70
CA TYR A 45 11.40 5.77 -17.30
C TYR A 45 12.90 5.58 -17.11
N LYS A 46 13.71 6.64 -17.16
CA LYS A 46 15.15 6.53 -16.91
C LYS A 46 15.45 6.05 -15.48
N THR A 47 14.63 6.43 -14.51
CA THR A 47 14.86 6.14 -13.09
C THR A 47 14.24 4.81 -12.69
N PHE A 48 12.98 4.59 -13.06
CA PHE A 48 12.19 3.44 -12.60
C PHE A 48 12.00 2.37 -13.68
N GLY A 49 12.43 2.61 -14.91
CA GLY A 49 12.30 1.70 -16.05
C GLY A 49 10.88 1.59 -16.61
N SER A 50 9.86 1.56 -15.74
CA SER A 50 8.46 1.36 -16.09
C SER A 50 7.51 1.84 -14.99
N LYS A 51 6.20 1.89 -15.30
CA LYS A 51 5.14 2.05 -14.28
C LYS A 51 5.24 0.97 -13.20
N ARG A 52 5.49 -0.29 -13.58
CA ARG A 52 5.70 -1.42 -12.66
C ARG A 52 6.89 -1.16 -11.73
N GLY A 53 8.00 -0.67 -12.26
CA GLY A 53 9.18 -0.37 -11.45
C GLY A 53 8.93 0.74 -10.43
N LEU A 54 8.20 1.79 -10.81
CA LEU A 54 7.78 2.83 -9.87
C LEU A 54 6.78 2.29 -8.84
N TYR A 55 5.84 1.44 -9.25
CA TYR A 55 4.92 0.77 -8.34
C TYR A 55 5.65 -0.08 -7.30
N MET A 56 6.64 -0.87 -7.71
CA MET A 56 7.45 -1.66 -6.76
C MET A 56 8.23 -0.77 -5.80
N ALA A 57 8.78 0.36 -6.28
CA ALA A 57 9.44 1.34 -5.42
C ALA A 57 8.45 1.94 -4.40
N ALA A 58 7.24 2.29 -4.83
CA ALA A 58 6.18 2.80 -3.96
C ALA A 58 5.73 1.75 -2.94
N LEU A 59 5.47 0.51 -3.36
CA LEU A 59 5.09 -0.58 -2.46
C LEU A 59 6.15 -0.78 -1.37
N ARG A 60 7.43 -0.93 -1.75
CA ARG A 60 8.52 -1.09 -0.78
C ARG A 60 8.65 0.10 0.16
N ARG A 61 8.46 1.32 -0.35
CA ARG A 61 8.45 2.55 0.45
C ARG A 61 7.32 2.53 1.48
N HIS A 62 6.10 2.18 1.08
CA HIS A 62 4.96 2.05 1.99
C HIS A 62 5.17 0.97 3.05
N LEU A 63 5.74 -0.19 2.66
CA LEU A 63 6.07 -1.24 3.62
C LEU A 63 7.10 -0.76 4.67
N ALA A 64 8.09 0.04 4.25
CA ALA A 64 9.13 0.53 5.12
C ALA A 64 8.67 1.68 6.04
N ASP A 65 7.88 2.61 5.50
CA ASP A 65 7.53 3.86 6.19
C ASP A 65 6.22 3.73 7.01
N ASP A 66 5.29 2.84 6.63
CA ASP A 66 3.98 2.71 7.28
C ASP A 66 3.80 1.34 7.97
N VAL A 67 4.06 0.24 7.24
CA VAL A 67 3.80 -1.11 7.76
C VAL A 67 4.83 -1.54 8.81
N ARG A 68 6.11 -1.24 8.60
CA ARG A 68 7.16 -1.63 9.55
C ARG A 68 7.02 -0.93 10.92
N PRO A 69 6.77 0.38 11.02
CA PRO A 69 6.46 1.01 12.31
C PRO A 69 5.20 0.46 12.98
N LEU A 70 4.19 0.06 12.20
CA LEU A 70 3.03 -0.66 12.73
C LEU A 70 3.45 -1.99 13.35
N VAL A 71 4.28 -2.79 12.68
CA VAL A 71 4.82 -4.05 13.20
C VAL A 71 5.57 -3.83 14.52
N ASP A 72 6.45 -2.83 14.57
CA ASP A 72 7.21 -2.49 15.78
C ASP A 72 6.28 -2.10 16.95
N THR A 73 5.18 -1.39 16.66
CA THR A 73 4.18 -1.01 17.66
C THR A 73 3.35 -2.22 18.12
N LEU A 74 2.93 -3.08 17.18
CA LEU A 74 2.16 -4.30 17.45
C LEU A 74 2.92 -5.28 18.34
N ALA A 75 4.25 -5.34 18.22
CA ALA A 75 5.10 -6.17 19.08
C ALA A 75 5.00 -5.82 20.57
N THR A 76 4.39 -4.67 20.91
CA THR A 76 4.16 -4.22 22.29
C THR A 76 2.68 -4.13 22.66
N ALA A 77 1.77 -4.66 21.82
CA ALA A 77 0.33 -4.60 22.07
C ALA A 77 -0.05 -5.40 23.33
N ALA A 78 -0.80 -4.76 24.23
CA ALA A 78 -1.20 -5.36 25.51
C ALA A 78 -2.31 -6.43 25.37
N ASP A 79 -3.15 -6.31 24.34
CA ASP A 79 -4.27 -7.21 24.08
C ASP A 79 -4.70 -7.19 22.60
N ALA A 80 -5.55 -8.14 22.22
CA ALA A 80 -6.08 -8.25 20.86
C ALA A 80 -6.88 -7.02 20.43
N ALA A 81 -7.59 -6.36 21.36
CA ALA A 81 -8.36 -5.16 21.04
C ALA A 81 -7.45 -3.98 20.64
N THR A 82 -6.30 -3.86 21.31
CA THR A 82 -5.25 -2.88 20.98
C THR A 82 -4.61 -3.18 19.64
N ALA A 83 -4.26 -4.45 19.38
CA ALA A 83 -3.72 -4.87 18.09
C ALA A 83 -4.70 -4.56 16.94
N LEU A 84 -5.99 -4.90 17.09
CA LEU A 84 -7.02 -4.58 16.11
C LEU A 84 -7.14 -3.07 15.87
N ARG A 85 -7.18 -2.25 16.94
CA ARG A 85 -7.22 -0.78 16.79
C ARG A 85 -6.03 -0.26 15.99
N LEU A 86 -4.81 -0.69 16.33
CA LEU A 86 -3.59 -0.28 15.64
C LEU A 86 -3.67 -0.58 14.14
N ILE A 87 -4.02 -1.81 13.75
CA ILE A 87 -4.17 -2.20 12.34
C ILE A 87 -5.25 -1.36 11.65
N THR A 88 -6.43 -1.24 12.27
CA THR A 88 -7.56 -0.50 11.66
C THR A 88 -7.36 1.01 11.57
N SER A 89 -6.37 1.55 12.29
CA SER A 89 -6.02 2.98 12.27
C SER A 89 -4.82 3.31 11.39
N ALA A 90 -4.09 2.29 10.94
CA ALA A 90 -2.91 2.47 10.10
C ALA A 90 -3.30 2.75 8.65
N ASP A 91 -2.46 3.50 7.94
CA ASP A 91 -2.56 3.57 6.49
C ASP A 91 -2.00 2.28 5.90
N LEU A 92 -2.91 1.44 5.40
CA LEU A 92 -2.60 0.18 4.71
C LEU A 92 -3.19 0.17 3.31
N GLY A 93 -3.59 1.33 2.77
CA GLY A 93 -4.36 1.41 1.52
C GLY A 93 -3.66 0.75 0.34
N LEU A 94 -2.37 1.07 0.14
CA LEU A 94 -1.58 0.48 -0.94
C LEU A 94 -1.33 -1.01 -0.71
N LEU A 95 -1.06 -1.45 0.53
CA LEU A 95 -0.90 -2.87 0.85
C LEU A 95 -2.19 -3.65 0.55
N LEU A 96 -3.36 -3.14 0.96
CA LEU A 96 -4.66 -3.77 0.73
C LEU A 96 -4.97 -3.92 -0.76
N LEU A 97 -4.71 -2.88 -1.56
CA LEU A 97 -4.88 -2.96 -3.02
C LEU A 97 -3.86 -3.89 -3.66
N ALA A 98 -2.63 -3.94 -3.16
CA ALA A 98 -1.61 -4.88 -3.64
C ALA A 98 -2.05 -6.34 -3.40
N VAL A 99 -2.57 -6.66 -2.21
CA VAL A 99 -3.14 -7.97 -1.87
C VAL A 99 -4.27 -8.33 -2.84
N ALA A 100 -5.21 -7.40 -3.06
CA ALA A 100 -6.43 -7.68 -3.80
C ALA A 100 -6.21 -7.81 -5.32
N GLU A 101 -5.40 -6.92 -5.91
CA GLU A 101 -5.35 -6.77 -7.38
C GLU A 101 -4.06 -7.24 -8.01
N ARG A 102 -2.92 -7.06 -7.32
CA ARG A 102 -1.61 -7.20 -7.97
C ARG A 102 -0.87 -8.48 -7.57
N ALA A 103 -0.94 -8.89 -6.30
CA ALA A 103 -0.34 -10.12 -5.81
C ALA A 103 -0.78 -11.38 -6.58
N PRO A 104 -2.05 -11.55 -7.01
CA PRO A 104 -2.45 -12.73 -7.80
C PRO A 104 -1.79 -12.85 -9.17
N ALA A 105 -1.24 -11.74 -9.70
CA ALA A 105 -0.74 -11.64 -11.08
C ALA A 105 0.73 -11.18 -11.18
N ASP A 106 1.41 -10.94 -10.06
CA ASP A 106 2.81 -10.54 -10.02
C ASP A 106 3.50 -11.18 -8.80
N GLU A 107 4.37 -12.17 -9.07
CA GLU A 107 5.03 -12.96 -8.03
C GLU A 107 5.92 -12.10 -7.11
N GLU A 108 6.54 -11.05 -7.65
CA GLU A 108 7.38 -10.16 -6.86
C GLU A 108 6.53 -9.36 -5.86
N VAL A 109 5.35 -8.90 -6.29
CA VAL A 109 4.39 -8.23 -5.40
C VAL A 109 3.84 -9.21 -4.37
N ALA A 110 3.51 -10.43 -4.77
CA ALA A 110 3.03 -11.46 -3.85
C ALA A 110 4.04 -11.77 -2.74
N ALA A 111 5.33 -11.82 -3.08
CA ALA A 111 6.39 -12.04 -2.10
C ALA A 111 6.49 -10.90 -1.08
N GLU A 112 6.47 -9.64 -1.54
CA GLU A 112 6.51 -8.45 -0.66
C GLU A 112 5.29 -8.39 0.27
N VAL A 113 4.09 -8.65 -0.28
CA VAL A 113 2.84 -8.69 0.48
C VAL A 113 2.87 -9.81 1.53
N THR A 114 3.28 -11.01 1.15
CA THR A 114 3.35 -12.16 2.06
C THR A 114 4.32 -11.87 3.20
N ALA A 115 5.51 -11.35 2.90
CA ALA A 115 6.49 -10.99 3.91
C ALA A 115 5.98 -9.92 4.89
N ALA A 116 5.22 -8.94 4.39
CA ALA A 116 4.62 -7.91 5.22
C ALA A 116 3.54 -8.48 6.15
N LEU A 117 2.63 -9.31 5.63
CA LEU A 117 1.57 -9.95 6.44
C LEU A 117 2.15 -10.92 7.48
N ASP A 118 3.14 -11.72 7.09
CA ASP A 118 3.84 -12.63 8.02
C ASP A 118 4.53 -11.86 9.16
N ALA A 119 5.05 -10.67 8.89
CA ALA A 119 5.66 -9.82 9.92
C ALA A 119 4.62 -9.28 10.91
N VAL A 120 3.45 -8.86 10.41
CA VAL A 120 2.31 -8.43 11.24
C VAL A 120 1.81 -9.59 12.10
N ASP A 121 1.58 -10.76 11.50
CA ASP A 121 1.09 -11.95 12.18
C ASP A 121 2.04 -12.40 13.28
N ARG A 122 3.35 -12.40 13.00
CA ARG A 122 4.37 -12.75 13.99
C ARG A 122 4.41 -11.76 15.15
N ALA A 123 4.36 -10.46 14.88
CA ALA A 123 4.36 -9.45 15.94
C ALA A 123 3.15 -9.61 16.88
N ILE A 124 1.97 -9.90 16.34
CA ILE A 124 0.75 -10.14 17.14
C ILE A 124 0.87 -11.46 17.92
N ALA A 125 1.33 -12.53 17.28
CA ALA A 125 1.51 -13.83 17.93
C ALA A 125 2.45 -13.73 19.13
N ASP A 126 3.60 -13.07 18.94
CA ASP A 126 4.62 -12.89 19.97
C ASP A 126 4.13 -11.97 21.10
N ALA A 127 3.51 -10.82 20.77
CA ALA A 127 3.04 -9.86 21.77
C ALA A 127 1.93 -10.43 22.67
N LEU A 128 1.01 -11.21 22.08
CA LEU A 128 -0.16 -11.74 22.79
C LEU A 128 0.06 -13.15 23.34
N GLY A 129 1.18 -13.81 22.99
CA GLY A 129 1.46 -15.19 23.37
C GLY A 129 0.43 -16.18 22.79
N ILE A 130 -0.07 -15.93 21.58
CA ILE A 130 -1.11 -16.75 20.93
C ILE A 130 -0.53 -17.58 19.77
N PRO A 131 -1.19 -18.69 19.37
CA PRO A 131 -0.75 -19.47 18.21
C PRO A 131 -0.77 -18.65 16.91
N ALA A 132 0.23 -18.87 16.05
CA ALA A 132 0.35 -18.17 14.77
C ALA A 132 -0.92 -18.21 13.89
N PRO A 133 -1.67 -19.34 13.78
CA PRO A 133 -2.92 -19.34 13.00
C PRO A 133 -4.00 -18.40 13.56
N LEU A 134 -4.02 -18.19 14.87
CA LEU A 134 -4.97 -17.27 15.50
C LEU A 134 -4.56 -15.81 15.27
N ALA A 135 -3.26 -15.51 15.33
CA ALA A 135 -2.76 -14.18 14.96
C ALA A 135 -3.07 -13.84 13.49
N ALA A 136 -2.81 -14.76 12.57
CA ALA A 136 -3.17 -14.63 11.16
C ALA A 136 -4.68 -14.39 10.96
N ALA A 137 -5.53 -15.11 11.69
CA ALA A 137 -6.98 -14.89 11.65
C ALA A 137 -7.38 -13.50 12.16
N LEU A 138 -6.71 -12.96 13.18
CA LEU A 138 -6.94 -11.59 13.68
C LEU A 138 -6.54 -10.56 12.62
N THR A 139 -5.36 -10.70 12.02
CA THR A 139 -4.91 -9.83 10.93
C THR A 139 -5.87 -9.85 9.76
N ALA A 140 -6.23 -11.05 9.27
CA ALA A 140 -7.20 -11.21 8.19
C ALA A 140 -8.56 -10.57 8.51
N THR A 141 -9.01 -10.68 9.77
CA THR A 141 -10.25 -10.04 10.23
C THR A 141 -10.14 -8.51 10.20
N ALA A 142 -9.03 -7.95 10.69
CA ALA A 142 -8.79 -6.51 10.69
C ALA A 142 -8.71 -5.94 9.26
N LEU A 143 -7.97 -6.60 8.37
CA LEU A 143 -7.87 -6.21 6.96
C LEU A 143 -9.24 -6.34 6.25
N GLY A 144 -10.00 -7.39 6.53
CA GLY A 144 -11.36 -7.56 6.01
C GLY A 144 -12.35 -6.52 6.53
N LEU A 145 -12.16 -5.99 7.74
CA LEU A 145 -12.93 -4.84 8.25
C LEU A 145 -12.56 -3.56 7.50
N LEU A 146 -11.27 -3.30 7.30
CA LEU A 146 -10.78 -2.16 6.53
C LEU A 146 -11.31 -2.17 5.09
N LEU A 147 -11.17 -3.29 4.37
CA LEU A 147 -11.67 -3.43 3.01
C LEU A 147 -13.17 -3.14 2.90
N ARG A 148 -13.97 -3.62 3.86
CA ARG A 148 -15.41 -3.34 3.92
C ARG A 148 -15.71 -1.88 4.22
N GLY A 149 -14.99 -1.24 5.13
CA GLY A 149 -15.15 0.19 5.42
C GLY A 149 -14.75 1.08 4.24
N SER A 150 -13.69 0.71 3.52
CA SER A 150 -13.26 1.40 2.30
C SER A 150 -14.26 1.21 1.16
N SER A 151 -15.05 0.12 1.16
CA SER A 151 -16.07 -0.14 0.13
C SER A 151 -17.15 0.94 0.08
N ASP A 152 -17.49 1.56 1.22
CA ASP A 152 -18.44 2.68 1.25
C ASP A 152 -17.86 3.92 0.54
N SER A 153 -16.55 4.16 0.64
CA SER A 153 -15.86 5.22 -0.11
C SER A 153 -15.53 4.84 -1.56
N VAL A 154 -15.25 3.57 -1.84
CA VAL A 154 -14.95 3.03 -3.18
C VAL A 154 -16.23 2.96 -4.00
N GLY A 155 -17.38 2.61 -3.41
CA GLY A 155 -18.70 2.68 -4.05
C GLY A 155 -19.10 4.11 -4.41
N ALA A 156 -18.79 5.08 -3.55
CA ALA A 156 -18.97 6.50 -3.84
C ALA A 156 -18.03 6.99 -4.96
N THR A 157 -16.76 6.56 -4.95
CA THR A 157 -15.76 6.92 -5.96
C THR A 157 -16.05 6.25 -7.32
N LEU A 158 -16.57 5.01 -7.32
CA LEU A 158 -17.00 4.30 -8.53
C LEU A 158 -18.28 4.92 -9.10
N SER A 159 -19.25 5.32 -8.27
CA SER A 159 -20.42 6.10 -8.74
C SER A 159 -19.98 7.42 -9.37
N GLN A 160 -19.08 8.15 -8.70
CA GLN A 160 -18.59 9.44 -9.19
C GLN A 160 -17.79 9.32 -10.50
N ARG A 161 -17.10 8.19 -10.75
CA ARG A 161 -16.40 7.94 -12.03
C ARG A 161 -17.34 7.44 -13.12
N LEU A 162 -18.43 6.75 -12.80
CA LEU A 162 -19.46 6.37 -13.78
C LEU A 162 -20.29 7.58 -14.22
N ASP A 163 -20.57 8.53 -13.32
CA ASP A 163 -21.25 9.80 -13.64
C ASP A 163 -20.43 10.73 -14.54
N LEU A 164 -19.11 10.54 -14.63
CA LEU A 164 -18.23 11.29 -15.54
C LEU A 164 -18.10 10.65 -16.93
N LEU A 165 -18.73 9.49 -17.15
CA LEU A 165 -18.69 8.74 -18.41
C LEU A 165 -20.05 8.73 -19.14
N VAL A 166 -21.03 9.48 -18.65
CA VAL A 166 -22.36 9.73 -19.26
C VAL A 166 -22.54 11.23 -19.47
#